data_AF-A0A2T0LJW5-F1
#
_entry.id   AF-A0A2T0LJW5-F1
#
_cell.length_a   1.000
_cell.length_b   1.000
_cell.length_c   1.000
_cell.angle_alpha   90.00
_cell.angle_beta   90.00
_cell.angle_gamma   90.00
#
_symmetry.space_group_name_H-M   'P 1'
#
loop_
_entity.id
_entity.type
_entity.pdbx_description
1 polymer ?
#
loop_
_entity_poly.entity_id
_entity_poly.type
_entity_poly.pdbx_seq_one_letter_code
_entity_poly.pdbx_strand_id
1 'polypeptide(L)' 'MTRSAPGQDQLDNDVAGEDLIDEFALLTYPIVVGAGKRLFNSGTPLRRQLAETTTSDTGVVISTYHRTGSDFTS' A
#
# COMPACT_ATOMS: atom_id res chain seq x y z
N MET A 1 5.91 11.61 33.48
CA MET A 1 6.64 11.59 32.20
C MET A 1 5.62 11.21 31.13
N THR A 2 4.91 12.19 30.56
CA THR A 2 3.83 11.96 29.59
C THR A 2 4.44 11.82 28.21
N ARG A 3 4.46 10.60 27.68
CA ARG A 3 4.90 10.33 26.30
C ARG A 3 3.77 10.73 25.36
N SER A 4 3.94 11.82 24.63
CA SER A 4 3.02 12.22 23.55
C SER A 4 2.86 11.08 22.56
N ALA A 5 1.62 10.74 22.22
CA ALA A 5 1.34 9.82 21.13
C ALA A 5 1.83 10.45 19.81
N PRO A 6 2.55 9.71 18.95
CA PRO A 6 2.98 10.23 17.66
C PRO A 6 1.78 10.58 16.79
N GLY A 7 1.89 11.67 16.03
CA GLY A 7 0.86 12.10 15.07
C GLY A 7 0.68 11.07 13.96
N GLN A 8 -0.48 11.10 13.29
CA GLN A 8 -0.85 10.17 12.21
C GLN A 8 0.24 10.06 11.13
N ASP A 9 0.86 11.18 10.77
CA ASP A 9 1.93 11.25 9.75
C ASP A 9 3.19 10.43 10.09
N GLN A 10 3.46 10.23 11.39
CA GLN A 10 4.58 9.40 11.87
C GLN A 10 4.22 7.91 11.76
N LEU A 11 2.96 7.55 12.01
CA LEU A 11 2.49 6.16 11.92
C LEU A 11 2.51 5.65 10.48
N ASP A 12 2.16 6.49 9.51
CA ASP A 12 2.17 6.13 8.08
C ASP A 12 3.57 5.77 7.56
N ASN A 13 4.61 6.43 8.07
CA ASN A 13 6.00 6.16 7.68
C ASN A 13 6.59 4.96 8.42
N ASP A 14 6.30 4.80 9.71
CA ASP A 14 6.84 3.69 10.53
C ASP A 14 6.23 2.34 10.14
N VAL A 15 4.93 2.28 9.81
CA VAL A 15 4.27 1.05 9.35
C VAL A 15 4.78 0.63 7.96
N ALA A 16 5.13 1.59 7.09
CA ALA A 16 5.77 1.30 5.81
C ALA A 16 7.25 0.86 5.95
N GLY A 17 7.92 1.24 7.04
CA GLY A 17 9.33 0.92 7.31
C GLY A 17 9.56 -0.48 7.89
N GLU A 18 8.64 -0.98 8.70
CA GLU A 18 8.82 -2.23 9.47
C GLU A 18 8.18 -3.49 8.82
N ASP A 19 7.74 -3.42 7.56
CA ASP A 19 7.17 -4.55 6.81
C ASP A 19 6.07 -5.33 7.56
N LEU A 20 5.33 -4.62 8.43
CA LEU A 20 4.23 -5.13 9.27
C LEU A 20 2.90 -5.16 8.52
N ILE A 21 2.88 -4.78 7.24
CA ILE A 21 1.69 -4.79 6.40
C ILE A 21 1.63 -6.12 5.64
N ASP A 22 0.79 -7.04 6.11
CA ASP A 22 0.57 -8.35 5.48
C ASP A 22 -0.11 -8.23 4.10
N GLU A 23 -1.02 -7.27 3.94
CA GLU A 23 -1.81 -7.06 2.72
C GLU A 23 -1.82 -5.58 2.31
N PHE A 24 -1.57 -5.34 1.02
CA PHE A 24 -1.58 -4.01 0.41
C PHE A 24 -2.58 -3.97 -0.74
N ALA A 25 -3.63 -3.16 -0.61
CA ALA A 25 -4.59 -2.92 -1.69
C ALA A 25 -4.25 -1.64 -2.45
N LEU A 26 -3.99 -1.76 -3.76
CA LEU A 26 -3.79 -0.63 -4.65
C LEU A 26 -5.06 -0.36 -5.45
N LEU A 27 -5.69 0.79 -5.20
CA LEU A 27 -6.84 1.27 -5.97
C LEU A 27 -6.35 2.19 -7.09
N THR A 28 -6.45 1.72 -8.33
CA THR A 28 -6.12 2.48 -9.53
C THR A 28 -7.40 3.06 -10.12
N TYR A 29 -7.52 4.39 -10.03
CA TYR A 29 -8.64 5.13 -10.58
C TYR A 29 -8.39 5.51 -12.05
N PRO A 30 -9.38 5.41 -12.94
CA PRO A 30 -9.23 5.72 -14.37
C PRO A 30 -9.27 7.25 -14.62
N ILE A 31 -8.44 8.01 -13.90
CA ILE A 31 -8.32 9.46 -14.03
C ILE A 31 -6.86 9.86 -14.22
N VAL A 32 -6.63 10.87 -15.06
CA VAL A 32 -5.30 11.47 -15.24
C VAL A 32 -5.14 12.60 -14.23
N VAL A 33 -4.28 12.42 -13.24
CA VAL A 33 -3.95 13.48 -12.28
C VAL A 33 -2.73 14.23 -12.81
N GLY A 34 -2.91 15.49 -13.24
CA GLY A 34 -1.84 16.29 -13.86
C GLY A 34 -0.67 16.62 -12.91
N ALA A 35 -0.96 16.81 -11.63
CA ALA A 35 0.04 16.90 -10.57
C ALA A 35 -0.52 16.21 -9.31
N GLY A 36 0.11 15.10 -8.89
CA GLY A 36 -0.37 14.27 -7.78
C GLY A 36 0.73 13.97 -6.76
N LYS A 37 0.33 13.68 -5.52
CA LYS A 37 1.23 13.15 -4.49
C LYS A 37 1.66 11.74 -4.91
N ARG A 38 2.97 11.49 -4.96
CA ARG A 38 3.49 10.19 -5.32
C ARG A 38 3.31 9.23 -4.14
N LEU A 39 2.65 8.10 -4.37
CA LEU A 39 2.43 7.08 -3.33
C LEU A 39 3.74 6.41 -2.90
N PHE A 40 4.69 6.26 -3.81
CA PHE A 40 6.01 5.69 -3.55
C PHE A 40 7.12 6.62 -4.03
N ASN A 41 7.98 7.06 -3.12
CA ASN A 41 9.20 7.76 -3.48
C ASN A 41 10.12 6.82 -4.27
N SER A 42 10.85 7.37 -5.24
CA SER A 42 11.90 6.62 -5.95
C SER A 42 13.00 6.24 -4.96
N GLY A 43 13.06 4.98 -4.53
CA GLY A 43 14.14 4.53 -3.65
C GLY A 43 13.89 3.21 -2.93
N THR A 44 12.63 2.85 -2.66
CA THR A 44 12.34 1.62 -1.89
C THR A 44 11.67 0.57 -2.79
N PRO A 45 12.38 -0.50 -3.19
CA PRO A 45 11.76 -1.60 -3.90
C PRO A 45 10.80 -2.36 -2.97
N LEU A 46 9.50 -2.25 -3.24
CA LEU A 46 8.47 -3.00 -2.52
C LEU A 46 8.41 -4.43 -3.08
N ARG A 47 8.87 -5.43 -2.32
CA ARG A 47 8.78 -6.85 -2.70
C ARG A 47 7.38 -7.37 -2.37
N ARG A 48 6.49 -7.36 -3.37
CA ARG A 48 5.09 -7.74 -3.24
C ARG A 48 4.68 -8.73 -4.33
N GLN A 49 3.82 -9.67 -3.99
CA GLN A 49 3.23 -10.64 -4.91
C GLN A 49 1.75 -10.31 -5.12
N LEU A 50 1.31 -10.23 -6.37
CA LEU A 50 -0.10 -10.00 -6.68
C LEU A 50 -0.91 -11.24 -6.28
N ALA A 51 -1.93 -11.02 -5.46
CA ALA A 51 -2.82 -12.06 -4.95
C ALA A 51 -4.12 -12.10 -5.74
N GLU A 52 -4.73 -10.94 -5.93
CA GLU A 52 -6.01 -10.79 -6.60
C GLU A 52 -6.04 -9.49 -7.40
N THR A 53 -6.82 -9.47 -8.48
CA THR A 53 -7.22 -8.22 -9.13
C THR A 53 -8.69 -8.28 -9.49
N THR A 54 -9.43 -7.30 -8.99
CA THR A 54 -10.86 -7.12 -9.27
C THR A 54 -11.09 -5.73 -9.85
N THR A 55 -11.99 -5.63 -10.82
CA THR A 55 -12.41 -4.34 -11.42
C THR A 55 -13.83 -4.03 -10.99
N SER A 56 -14.06 -2.84 -10.45
CA SER A 56 -15.41 -2.38 -10.12
C SER A 56 -16.21 -2.02 -11.38
N ASP A 57 -17.53 -1.93 -11.25
CA ASP A 57 -18.42 -1.45 -12.32
C ASP A 57 -18.12 0.01 -12.73
N THR A 58 -17.42 0.76 -11.88
CA THR A 58 -16.96 2.13 -12.15
C THR A 58 -15.57 2.20 -12.81
N GLY A 59 -14.97 1.05 -13.12
CA GLY A 59 -13.66 0.96 -13.76
C GLY A 59 -12.48 1.17 -12.82
N VAL A 60 -12.69 1.17 -11.50
CA VAL A 60 -11.59 1.19 -10.52
C VAL A 60 -10.97 -0.21 -10.47
N VAL A 61 -9.66 -0.28 -10.69
CA VAL A 61 -8.92 -1.54 -10.59
C VAL A 61 -8.38 -1.65 -9.16
N ILE A 62 -8.76 -2.73 -8.48
CA ILE A 62 -8.33 -3.06 -7.13
C ILE A 62 -7.34 -4.22 -7.24
N SER A 63 -6.07 -3.97 -6.94
CA SER A 63 -5.03 -5.00 -6.92
C SER A 63 -4.59 -5.27 -5.49
N THR A 64 -4.81 -6.49 -5.01
CA THR A 64 -4.41 -6.93 -3.68
C THR A 64 -3.05 -7.61 -3.76
N TYR A 65 -2.11 -7.15 -2.96
CA TYR A 65 -0.75 -7.67 -2.91
C TYR A 65 -0.39 -8.18 -1.52
N HIS A 66 0.27 -9.33 -1.45
CA HIS A 66 0.88 -9.82 -0.23
C HIS A 66 2.39 -9.63 -0.25
N ARG A 67 3.02 -9.82 0.90
CA ARG A 67 4.48 -9.89 1.00
C ARG A 67 5.00 -11.06 0.18
N THR A 68 6.05 -10.85 -0.61
CA THR A 68 6.69 -11.97 -1.34
C THR A 68 7.27 -12.97 -0.34
N GLY A 69 6.85 -14.24 -0.41
CA GLY A 69 7.33 -15.30 0.48
C GLY A 69 6.45 -15.55 1.72
N SER A 70 5.29 -14.89 1.84
CA SER A 70 4.24 -15.37 2.73
C SER A 70 3.50 -16.50 2.02
N ASP A 71 3.69 -17.74 2.47
CA ASP A 71 2.97 -18.92 1.98
C ASP A 71 1.50 -18.85 2.43
N PHE A 72 0.70 -17.97 1.84
CA PHE A 72 -0.76 -18.03 1.97
C PHE A 72 -1.26 -19.09 1.00
N THR A 73 -1.11 -20.35 1.41
CA THR A 73 -1.78 -21.48 0.76
C THR A 73 -3.28 -21.27 0.91
N SER A 74 -3.96 -20.99 -0.20
CA SER A 74 -5.42 -21.04 -0.29
C SER A 74 -5.91 -22.48 -0.51
#